data_AF-A0A146K8X0-F1
#
_entry.id   AF-A0A146K8X0-F1
#
_cell.length_a   1.000
_cell.length_b   1.000
_cell.length_c   1.000
_cell.angle_alpha   90.00
_cell.angle_beta   90.00
_cell.angle_gamma   90.00
#
_symmetry.space_group_name_H-M   'P 1'
#
loop_
_entity.id
_entity.type
_entity.pdbx_description
1 polymer ?
#
loop_
_entity_poly.entity_id
_entity_poly.type
_entity_poly.pdbx_seq_one_letter_code
_entity_poly.pdbx_strand_id
1 'polypeptide(L)'
;ISQIKPKERMAQNSTSGLMQSRQIAIIEGNPIAAQSLTKQIENDKVETINKFITEEQERQLVEKMKLSQASQIILNEARERIRAEKEQLENKLLEQETDLEEVQKINMERLLLRLEHLKPKKTQSKEYIALENEYKKLVSLKAFDKADEVQKLMTKIKIEKMDQLYQDYLKNCDFQKKQLEKTQLIDKEIMKQRHQTLRQNLEHKLHHELFIAVQKTKNAKLDMDNAHALEFVKFQIANVDRDIVYQRKHFQKSSTFKGSQLLSSVVK
;
A
#
# COMPACT_ATOMS: atom_id res chain seq x y z
N ILE A 1 -44.05 31.49 7.52
CA ILE A 1 -42.67 31.02 7.82
C ILE A 1 -41.80 32.25 8.13
N SER A 2 -41.24 32.37 9.34
CA SER A 2 -40.79 33.65 9.94
C SER A 2 -39.63 34.35 9.21
N GLN A 3 -39.61 35.69 9.25
CA GLN A 3 -38.75 36.68 8.55
C GLN A 3 -37.28 36.77 9.00
N ILE A 4 -36.85 35.89 9.89
CA ILE A 4 -35.63 36.09 10.67
C ILE A 4 -34.64 34.98 10.31
N LYS A 5 -33.36 35.33 10.03
CA LYS A 5 -32.29 34.37 9.72
C LYS A 5 -32.25 33.28 10.80
N PRO A 6 -31.92 32.01 10.55
CA PRO A 6 -32.00 30.96 11.59
C PRO A 6 -31.22 31.30 12.89
N LYS A 7 -30.03 31.92 12.76
CA LYS A 7 -29.23 32.46 13.88
C LYS A 7 -29.93 33.63 14.59
N GLU A 8 -30.50 34.56 13.81
CA GLU A 8 -31.26 35.68 14.33
C GLU A 8 -32.60 35.23 14.95
N ARG A 9 -33.19 34.10 14.50
CA ARG A 9 -34.45 33.56 15.00
C ARG A 9 -34.25 32.94 16.37
N MET A 10 -33.14 32.24 16.58
CA MET A 10 -32.75 31.76 17.89
C MET A 10 -32.38 32.92 18.84
N ALA A 11 -31.64 33.92 18.35
CA ALA A 11 -31.35 35.15 19.10
C ALA A 11 -32.61 36.00 19.38
N GLN A 12 -33.66 35.88 18.56
CA GLN A 12 -34.94 36.53 18.77
C GLN A 12 -35.86 35.75 19.71
N ASN A 13 -35.76 34.42 19.74
CA ASN A 13 -36.42 33.60 20.75
C ASN A 13 -35.84 33.87 22.14
N SER A 14 -34.51 34.01 22.26
CA SER A 14 -33.84 34.34 23.52
C SER A 14 -34.15 35.75 24.03
N THR A 15 -34.48 36.69 23.15
CA THR A 15 -34.82 38.08 23.50
C THR A 15 -36.32 38.38 23.47
N SER A 16 -37.17 37.37 23.30
CA SER A 16 -38.63 37.51 23.20
C SER A 16 -39.26 38.11 24.46
N GLY A 17 -38.80 37.71 25.65
CA GLY A 17 -39.25 38.28 26.93
C GLY A 17 -38.84 39.74 27.09
N LEU A 18 -37.62 40.11 26.71
CA LEU A 18 -37.15 41.50 26.74
C LEU A 18 -37.88 42.38 25.72
N MET A 19 -38.22 41.83 24.55
CA MET A 19 -39.04 42.51 23.54
C MET A 19 -40.45 42.82 24.07
N GLN A 20 -41.05 41.89 24.82
CA GLN A 20 -42.34 42.12 25.49
C GLN A 20 -42.23 43.19 26.58
N SER A 21 -41.21 43.11 27.45
CA SER A 21 -40.95 44.13 28.48
C SER A 21 -40.68 45.52 27.88
N ARG A 22 -39.98 45.59 26.74
CA ARG A 22 -39.76 46.84 26.00
C ARG A 22 -41.09 47.41 25.50
N GLN A 23 -41.98 46.56 25.00
CA GLN A 23 -43.28 46.98 24.49
C GLN A 23 -44.18 47.50 25.62
N ILE A 24 -44.14 46.87 26.80
CA ILE A 24 -44.81 47.36 28.02
C ILE A 24 -44.26 48.72 28.44
N ALA A 25 -42.95 48.90 28.51
CA ALA A 25 -42.32 50.19 28.88
C ALA A 25 -42.67 51.34 27.92
N ILE A 26 -42.87 51.04 26.63
CA ILE A 26 -43.35 52.02 25.64
C ILE A 26 -44.81 52.41 25.90
N ILE A 27 -45.68 51.42 26.21
CA ILE A 27 -47.09 51.64 26.52
C ILE A 27 -47.25 52.44 27.82
N GLU A 28 -46.41 52.18 28.83
CA GLU A 28 -46.39 52.87 30.12
C GLU A 28 -45.76 54.27 30.07
N GLY A 29 -45.25 54.71 28.91
CA GLY A 29 -44.66 56.04 28.74
C GLY A 29 -43.30 56.21 29.44
N ASN A 30 -42.53 55.13 29.64
CA ASN A 30 -41.20 55.17 30.23
C ASN A 30 -40.09 55.02 29.16
N PRO A 31 -39.65 56.12 28.53
CA PRO A 31 -38.68 56.07 27.43
C PRO A 31 -37.28 55.61 27.87
N ILE A 32 -36.90 55.88 29.12
CA ILE A 32 -35.59 55.49 29.67
C ILE A 32 -35.50 53.96 29.79
N ALA A 33 -36.55 53.34 30.34
CA ALA A 33 -36.64 51.87 30.43
C ALA A 33 -36.69 51.22 29.04
N ALA A 34 -37.48 51.77 28.11
CA ALA A 34 -37.56 51.26 26.75
C ALA A 34 -36.21 51.34 25.99
N GLN A 35 -35.45 52.42 26.16
CA GLN A 35 -34.13 52.58 25.54
C GLN A 35 -33.09 51.65 26.17
N SER A 36 -33.12 51.47 27.49
CA SER A 36 -32.27 50.51 28.20
C SER A 36 -32.51 49.07 27.72
N LEU A 37 -33.78 48.66 27.66
CA LEU A 37 -34.17 47.35 27.14
C LEU A 37 -33.80 47.15 25.67
N THR A 38 -33.84 48.21 24.85
CA THR A 38 -33.39 48.14 23.45
C THR A 38 -31.91 47.79 23.35
N LYS A 39 -31.05 48.47 24.13
CA LYS A 39 -29.61 48.16 24.19
C LYS A 39 -29.34 46.76 24.72
N GLN A 40 -30.10 46.33 25.73
CA GLN A 40 -29.97 44.99 26.29
C GLN A 40 -30.34 43.90 25.27
N ILE A 41 -31.42 44.09 24.50
CA ILE A 41 -31.81 43.18 23.43
C ILE A 41 -30.74 43.10 22.33
N GLU A 42 -30.14 44.23 21.95
CA GLU A 42 -29.05 44.24 20.97
C GLU A 42 -27.82 43.50 21.48
N ASN A 43 -27.43 43.73 22.73
CA ASN A 43 -26.31 43.02 23.37
C ASN A 43 -26.56 41.52 23.45
N ASP A 44 -27.72 41.10 23.94
CA ASP A 44 -28.09 39.68 24.08
C ASP A 44 -28.14 38.96 22.73
N LYS A 45 -28.60 39.66 21.67
CA LYS A 45 -28.57 39.13 20.30
C LYS A 45 -27.13 38.92 19.81
N VAL A 46 -26.25 39.90 20.00
CA VAL A 46 -24.85 39.81 19.60
C VAL A 46 -24.14 38.69 20.38
N GLU A 47 -24.36 38.61 21.70
CA GLU A 47 -23.77 37.56 22.54
C GLU A 47 -24.24 36.17 22.11
N THR A 48 -25.55 36.00 21.87
CA THR A 48 -26.11 34.73 21.39
C THR A 48 -25.54 34.33 20.02
N ILE A 49 -25.44 35.28 19.09
CA ILE A 49 -24.85 35.03 17.76
C ILE A 49 -23.38 34.63 17.87
N ASN A 50 -22.61 35.30 18.73
CA ASN A 50 -21.20 34.99 18.94
C ASN A 50 -21.01 33.60 19.55
N LYS A 51 -21.82 33.22 20.55
CA LYS A 51 -21.80 31.85 21.12
C LYS A 51 -22.02 30.78 20.04
N PHE A 52 -23.02 30.96 19.18
CA PHE A 52 -23.28 30.04 18.08
C PHE A 52 -22.15 30.00 17.04
N ILE A 53 -21.46 31.11 16.78
CA ILE A 53 -20.30 31.11 15.89
C ILE A 53 -19.18 30.27 16.49
N THR A 54 -18.90 30.46 17.79
CA THR A 54 -17.86 29.70 18.50
C THR A 54 -18.18 28.21 18.55
N GLU A 55 -19.40 27.83 18.92
CA GLU A 55 -19.83 26.43 18.98
C GLU A 55 -19.75 25.74 17.61
N GLU A 56 -20.11 26.44 16.54
CA GLU A 56 -20.04 25.92 15.17
C GLU A 56 -18.58 25.77 14.71
N GLN A 57 -17.70 26.71 15.06
CA GLN A 57 -16.26 26.59 14.80
C GLN A 57 -15.64 25.40 15.55
N GLU A 58 -16.03 25.19 16.81
CA GLU A 58 -15.61 24.05 17.62
C GLU A 58 -16.11 22.73 17.02
N ARG A 59 -17.37 22.65 16.59
CA ARG A 59 -17.92 21.47 15.90
C ARG A 59 -17.10 21.13 14.65
N GLN A 60 -16.85 22.12 13.79
CA GLN A 60 -16.08 21.95 12.56
C GLN A 60 -14.64 21.51 12.86
N LEU A 61 -14.01 22.06 13.91
CA LEU A 61 -12.68 21.65 14.36
C LEU A 61 -12.64 20.18 14.79
N VAL A 62 -13.63 19.74 15.59
CA VAL A 62 -13.74 18.35 16.06
C VAL A 62 -13.92 17.39 14.89
N GLU A 63 -14.75 17.72 13.91
CA GLU A 63 -14.91 16.92 12.69
C GLU A 63 -13.58 16.81 11.92
N LYS A 64 -12.81 17.91 11.82
CA LYS A 64 -11.53 17.92 11.09
C LYS A 64 -10.50 17.04 11.79
N MET A 65 -10.48 17.09 13.12
CA MET A 65 -9.63 16.22 13.94
C MET A 65 -9.99 14.74 13.77
N LYS A 66 -11.28 14.39 13.79
CA LYS A 66 -11.75 13.01 13.57
C LYS A 66 -11.37 12.50 12.18
N LEU A 67 -11.55 13.32 11.14
CA LEU A 67 -11.12 12.97 9.78
C LEU A 67 -9.60 12.75 9.69
N SER A 68 -8.82 13.60 10.36
CA SER A 68 -7.36 13.44 10.42
C SER A 68 -6.94 12.14 11.11
N GLN A 69 -7.58 11.80 12.24
CA GLN A 69 -7.34 10.53 12.95
C GLN A 69 -7.70 9.32 12.09
N ALA A 70 -8.88 9.32 11.45
CA ALA A 70 -9.30 8.25 10.55
C ALA A 70 -8.32 8.04 9.39
N SER A 71 -7.83 9.14 8.81
CA SER A 71 -6.83 9.11 7.73
C SER A 71 -5.51 8.49 8.19
N GLN A 72 -5.07 8.82 9.41
CA GLN A 72 -3.84 8.25 9.98
C GLN A 72 -3.98 6.75 10.25
N ILE A 73 -5.15 6.30 10.72
CA ILE A 73 -5.45 4.87 10.93
C ILE A 73 -5.35 4.11 9.61
N ILE A 74 -6.00 4.61 8.55
CA ILE A 74 -5.95 3.99 7.21
C ILE A 74 -4.52 3.89 6.68
N LEU A 75 -3.72 4.95 6.85
CA LEU A 75 -2.32 4.95 6.44
C LEU A 75 -1.48 3.93 7.23
N ASN A 76 -1.72 3.82 8.53
CA ASN A 76 -1.02 2.85 9.37
C ASN A 76 -1.41 1.41 9.03
N GLU A 77 -2.69 1.15 8.79
CA GLU A 77 -3.16 -0.17 8.36
C GLU A 77 -2.53 -0.59 7.02
N ALA A 78 -2.44 0.32 6.05
CA ALA A 78 -1.78 0.04 4.77
C ALA A 78 -0.30 -0.33 4.97
N ARG A 79 0.41 0.39 5.85
CA ARG A 79 1.81 0.09 6.18
C ARG A 79 1.96 -1.27 6.86
N GLU A 80 1.09 -1.59 7.81
CA GLU A 80 1.16 -2.86 8.55
C GLU A 80 0.83 -4.07 7.67
N ARG A 81 -0.19 -3.98 6.79
CA ARG A 81 -0.49 -5.05 5.83
C ARG A 81 0.71 -5.38 4.94
N ILE A 82 1.38 -4.34 4.45
CA ILE A 82 2.54 -4.52 3.56
C ILE A 82 3.77 -5.02 4.33
N ARG A 83 3.95 -4.55 5.57
CA ARG A 83 4.98 -5.12 6.46
C ARG A 83 4.77 -6.62 6.62
N ALA A 84 3.54 -7.05 6.87
CA ALA A 84 3.20 -8.47 6.99
C ALA A 84 3.42 -9.25 5.67
N GLU A 85 3.05 -8.69 4.51
CA GLU A 85 3.33 -9.31 3.20
C GLU A 85 4.84 -9.45 2.94
N LYS A 86 5.63 -8.44 3.34
CA LYS A 86 7.08 -8.46 3.22
C LYS A 86 7.68 -9.56 4.10
N GLU A 87 7.26 -9.66 5.35
CA GLU A 87 7.71 -10.68 6.29
C GLU A 87 7.35 -12.11 5.80
N GLN A 88 6.14 -12.30 5.28
CA GLN A 88 5.74 -13.57 4.66
C GLN A 88 6.62 -13.93 3.47
N LEU A 89 7.00 -12.94 2.64
CA LEU A 89 7.88 -13.16 1.51
C LEU A 89 9.31 -13.49 1.94
N GLU A 90 9.81 -12.86 3.00
CA GLU A 90 11.10 -13.17 3.61
C GLU A 90 11.12 -14.61 4.18
N ASN A 91 10.07 -15.03 4.87
CA ASN A 91 9.94 -16.40 5.38
C ASN A 91 9.87 -17.44 4.25
N LYS A 92 9.07 -17.18 3.20
CA LYS A 92 8.98 -18.07 2.03
C LYS A 92 10.30 -18.16 1.27
N LEU A 93 11.08 -17.09 1.25
CA LEU A 93 12.42 -17.10 0.66
C LEU A 93 13.33 -18.04 1.46
N LEU A 94 13.34 -17.91 2.78
CA LEU A 94 14.16 -18.74 3.65
C LEU A 94 13.85 -20.23 3.45
N GLU A 95 12.56 -20.59 3.34
CA GLU A 95 12.12 -21.95 3.02
C GLU A 95 12.67 -22.42 1.65
N GLN A 96 12.55 -21.59 0.62
CA GLN A 96 13.10 -21.92 -0.70
C GLN A 96 14.63 -22.05 -0.71
N GLU A 97 15.34 -21.28 0.12
CA GLU A 97 16.79 -21.36 0.26
C GLU A 97 17.17 -22.70 0.89
N THR A 98 16.46 -23.09 1.96
CA THR A 98 16.67 -24.39 2.61
C THR A 98 16.36 -25.56 1.67
N ASP A 99 15.27 -25.49 0.91
CA ASP A 99 14.90 -26.52 -0.06
C ASP A 99 15.96 -26.64 -1.17
N LEU A 100 16.47 -25.50 -1.65
CA LEU A 100 17.52 -25.49 -2.67
C LEU A 100 18.80 -26.11 -2.13
N GLU A 101 19.22 -25.77 -0.92
CA GLU A 101 20.41 -26.36 -0.28
C GLU A 101 20.29 -27.87 -0.11
N GLU A 102 19.11 -28.36 0.27
CA GLU A 102 18.84 -29.80 0.39
C GLU A 102 18.93 -30.49 -0.97
N VAL A 103 18.29 -29.94 -2.01
CA VAL A 103 18.37 -30.48 -3.38
C VAL A 103 19.81 -30.47 -3.89
N GLN A 104 20.57 -29.41 -3.62
CA GLN A 104 21.98 -29.30 -4.00
C GLN A 104 22.84 -30.37 -3.31
N LYS A 105 22.60 -30.64 -2.02
CA LYS A 105 23.26 -31.70 -1.27
C LYS A 105 22.96 -33.08 -1.85
N ILE A 106 21.68 -33.39 -2.07
CA ILE A 106 21.24 -34.66 -2.68
C ILE A 106 21.88 -34.87 -4.06
N ASN A 107 21.93 -33.83 -4.88
CA ASN A 107 22.54 -33.91 -6.21
C ASN A 107 24.05 -34.17 -6.14
N MET A 108 24.73 -33.57 -5.16
CA MET A 108 26.15 -33.83 -4.92
C MET A 108 26.38 -35.28 -4.48
N GLU A 109 25.58 -35.79 -3.54
CA GLU A 109 25.65 -37.18 -3.08
C GLU A 109 25.40 -38.17 -4.23
N ARG A 110 24.38 -37.92 -5.07
CA ARG A 110 24.10 -38.72 -6.27
C ARG A 110 25.27 -38.71 -7.26
N LEU A 111 25.91 -37.56 -7.46
CA LEU A 111 27.09 -37.46 -8.31
C LEU A 111 28.24 -38.29 -7.72
N LEU A 112 28.52 -38.18 -6.42
CA LEU A 112 29.57 -38.93 -5.75
C LEU A 112 29.37 -40.45 -5.87
N LEU A 113 28.15 -40.94 -5.63
CA LEU A 113 27.80 -42.35 -5.81
C LEU A 113 28.02 -42.80 -7.27
N ARG A 114 27.58 -41.99 -8.24
CA ARG A 114 27.79 -42.30 -9.67
C ARG A 114 29.28 -42.36 -10.02
N LEU A 115 30.09 -41.43 -9.52
CA LEU A 115 31.53 -41.42 -9.73
C LEU A 115 32.18 -42.65 -9.09
N GLU A 116 31.78 -43.03 -7.88
CA GLU A 116 32.31 -44.22 -7.21
C GLU A 116 32.08 -45.51 -8.03
N HIS A 117 30.91 -45.64 -8.66
CA HIS A 117 30.62 -46.77 -9.56
C HIS A 117 31.47 -46.79 -10.84
N LEU A 118 31.98 -45.63 -11.28
CA LEU A 118 32.85 -45.48 -12.45
C LEU A 118 34.33 -45.73 -12.15
N LYS A 119 34.69 -46.02 -10.89
CA LYS A 119 36.06 -46.32 -10.48
C LYS A 119 36.61 -47.53 -11.28
N PRO A 120 37.81 -47.43 -11.89
CA PRO A 120 38.39 -48.53 -12.65
C PRO A 120 38.63 -49.78 -11.78
N LYS A 121 38.05 -50.93 -12.16
CA LYS A 121 38.13 -52.20 -11.39
C LYS A 121 39.07 -53.24 -11.98
N LYS A 122 39.19 -53.33 -13.31
CA LYS A 122 40.08 -54.27 -14.00
C LYS A 122 40.56 -53.68 -15.33
N THR A 123 41.82 -53.93 -15.67
CA THR A 123 42.38 -53.68 -17.00
C THR A 123 42.25 -54.92 -17.87
N GLN A 124 41.71 -54.75 -19.06
CA GLN A 124 41.75 -55.72 -20.15
C GLN A 124 42.23 -54.99 -21.42
N SER A 125 43.51 -54.59 -21.44
CA SER A 125 44.10 -54.06 -22.66
C SER A 125 44.37 -55.22 -23.64
N LYS A 126 44.31 -54.94 -24.94
CA LYS A 126 44.65 -55.94 -25.98
C LYS A 126 46.06 -56.51 -25.78
N GLU A 127 47.01 -55.68 -25.35
CA GLU A 127 48.38 -56.09 -24.98
C GLU A 127 48.40 -57.03 -23.78
N TYR A 128 47.63 -56.74 -22.72
CA TYR A 128 47.54 -57.61 -21.55
C TYR A 128 46.94 -58.97 -21.89
N ILE A 129 45.89 -58.99 -22.73
CA ILE A 129 45.25 -60.23 -23.20
C ILE A 129 46.21 -61.04 -24.09
N ALA A 130 46.98 -60.39 -24.96
CA ALA A 130 47.96 -61.05 -25.81
C ALA A 130 49.07 -61.71 -24.97
N LEU A 131 49.60 -61.00 -23.98
CA LEU A 131 50.60 -61.52 -23.05
C LEU A 131 50.03 -62.62 -22.14
N GLU A 132 48.75 -62.53 -21.74
CA GLU A 132 48.07 -63.60 -20.99
C GLU A 132 47.97 -64.89 -21.81
N ASN A 133 47.66 -64.78 -23.10
CA ASN A 133 47.61 -65.92 -24.01
C ASN A 133 49.02 -66.50 -24.26
N GLU A 134 50.03 -65.64 -24.39
CA GLU A 134 51.43 -66.05 -24.54
C GLU A 134 51.94 -66.77 -23.29
N TYR A 135 51.65 -66.24 -22.10
CA TYR A 135 51.96 -66.87 -20.82
C TYR A 135 51.35 -68.28 -20.72
N LYS A 136 50.04 -68.42 -21.00
CA LYS A 136 49.34 -69.71 -20.99
C LYS A 136 49.99 -70.72 -21.95
N LYS A 137 50.40 -70.25 -23.14
CA LYS A 137 51.10 -71.08 -24.12
C LYS A 137 52.49 -71.52 -23.62
N LEU A 138 53.28 -70.61 -23.07
CA LEU A 138 54.62 -70.93 -22.55
C LEU A 138 54.59 -71.89 -21.35
N VAL A 139 53.61 -71.74 -20.46
CA VAL A 139 53.37 -72.68 -19.36
C VAL A 139 53.02 -74.07 -19.88
N SER A 140 52.15 -74.16 -20.91
CA SER A 140 51.82 -75.46 -21.53
C SER A 140 53.02 -76.15 -22.19
N LEU A 141 53.99 -75.37 -22.65
CA LEU A 141 55.23 -75.83 -23.28
C LEU A 141 56.36 -76.09 -22.26
N LYS A 142 56.11 -75.92 -20.95
CA LYS A 142 57.10 -76.05 -19.86
C LYS A 142 58.32 -75.10 -19.99
N ALA A 143 58.16 -73.97 -20.68
CA ALA A 143 59.21 -72.96 -20.85
C ALA A 143 59.12 -71.91 -19.72
N PHE A 144 59.41 -72.34 -18.49
CA PHE A 144 59.11 -71.55 -17.27
C PHE A 144 59.86 -70.22 -17.18
N ASP A 145 61.14 -70.16 -17.51
CA ASP A 145 61.92 -68.91 -17.43
C ASP A 145 61.33 -67.80 -18.33
N LYS A 146 60.89 -68.18 -19.54
CA LYS A 146 60.23 -67.26 -20.47
C LYS A 146 58.81 -66.90 -20.00
N ALA A 147 58.10 -67.82 -19.37
CA ALA A 147 56.80 -67.55 -18.78
C ALA A 147 56.89 -66.52 -17.63
N ASP A 148 57.93 -66.61 -16.81
CA ASP A 148 58.18 -65.64 -15.72
C ASP A 148 58.49 -64.23 -16.25
N GLU A 149 59.24 -64.12 -17.35
CA GLU A 149 59.48 -62.83 -18.02
C GLU A 149 58.18 -62.20 -18.56
N VAL A 150 57.34 -63.01 -19.22
CA VAL A 150 56.03 -62.56 -19.71
C VAL A 150 55.11 -62.15 -18.55
N GLN A 151 55.13 -62.88 -17.43
CA GLN A 151 54.35 -62.52 -16.24
C GLN A 151 54.79 -61.19 -15.61
N LYS A 152 56.09 -60.91 -15.58
CA LYS A 152 56.61 -59.60 -15.12
C LYS A 152 56.16 -58.47 -16.05
N LEU A 153 56.22 -58.67 -17.36
CA LEU A 153 55.75 -57.70 -18.36
C LEU A 153 54.23 -57.46 -18.26
N MET A 154 53.44 -58.52 -18.11
CA MET A 154 52.00 -58.42 -17.87
C MET A 154 51.69 -57.59 -16.63
N THR A 155 52.42 -57.82 -15.53
CA THR A 155 52.20 -57.11 -14.27
C THR A 155 52.53 -55.62 -14.42
N LYS A 156 53.63 -55.29 -15.09
CA LYS A 156 54.02 -53.90 -15.39
C LYS A 156 52.97 -53.17 -16.24
N ILE A 157 52.54 -53.77 -17.35
CA ILE A 157 51.54 -53.20 -18.24
C ILE A 157 50.18 -53.05 -17.54
N LYS A 158 49.82 -54.03 -16.70
CA LYS A 158 48.58 -53.97 -15.90
C LYS A 158 48.58 -52.75 -14.97
N ILE A 159 49.70 -52.49 -14.29
CA ILE A 159 49.85 -51.34 -13.39
C ILE A 159 49.80 -50.04 -14.18
N GLU A 160 50.65 -49.87 -15.20
CA GLU A 160 50.72 -48.65 -16.00
C GLU A 160 49.37 -48.28 -16.63
N LYS A 161 48.65 -49.26 -17.18
CA LYS A 161 47.33 -49.02 -17.77
C LYS A 161 46.26 -48.74 -16.71
N MET A 162 46.32 -49.39 -15.54
CA MET A 162 45.41 -49.07 -14.44
C MET A 162 45.65 -47.64 -13.93
N ASP A 163 46.91 -47.25 -13.76
CA ASP A 163 47.29 -45.91 -13.29
C ASP A 163 46.80 -44.84 -14.26
N GLN A 164 46.95 -45.05 -15.57
CA GLN A 164 46.44 -44.14 -16.59
C GLN A 164 44.90 -44.00 -16.52
N LEU A 165 44.17 -45.12 -16.41
CA LEU A 165 42.71 -45.11 -16.22
C LEU A 165 42.30 -44.41 -14.92
N TYR A 166 43.08 -44.56 -13.84
CA TYR A 166 42.84 -43.86 -12.58
C TYR A 166 43.07 -42.36 -12.70
N GLN A 167 44.12 -41.93 -13.40
CA GLN A 167 44.38 -40.51 -13.65
C GLN A 167 43.26 -39.86 -14.47
N ASP A 168 42.80 -40.53 -15.52
CA ASP A 168 41.69 -40.04 -16.36
C ASP A 168 40.37 -40.02 -15.57
N TYR A 169 40.13 -41.03 -14.73
CA TYR A 169 39.01 -41.07 -13.80
C TYR A 169 39.03 -39.87 -12.84
N LEU A 170 40.17 -39.57 -12.21
CA LEU A 170 40.31 -38.45 -11.28
C LEU A 170 40.06 -37.11 -11.98
N LYS A 171 40.63 -36.90 -13.17
CA LYS A 171 40.38 -35.70 -13.98
C LYS A 171 38.90 -35.52 -14.30
N ASN A 172 38.21 -36.61 -14.67
CA ASN A 172 36.78 -36.59 -14.97
C ASN A 172 35.94 -36.31 -13.71
N CYS A 173 36.31 -36.89 -12.57
CA CYS A 173 35.66 -36.61 -11.28
C CYS A 173 35.75 -35.11 -10.94
N ASP A 174 36.94 -34.53 -11.03
CA ASP A 174 37.16 -33.12 -10.74
C ASP A 174 36.41 -32.21 -11.70
N PHE A 175 36.37 -32.57 -12.99
CA PHE A 175 35.60 -31.83 -13.99
C PHE A 175 34.10 -31.83 -13.67
N GLN A 176 33.52 -32.99 -13.37
CA GLN A 176 32.09 -33.11 -13.09
C GLN A 176 31.71 -32.39 -11.78
N LYS A 177 32.55 -32.46 -10.75
CA LYS A 177 32.34 -31.71 -9.50
C LYS A 177 32.31 -30.21 -9.74
N LYS A 178 33.31 -29.68 -10.46
CA LYS A 178 33.40 -28.24 -10.80
C LYS A 178 32.21 -27.77 -11.64
N GLN A 179 31.72 -28.60 -12.57
CA GLN A 179 30.54 -28.27 -13.36
C GLN A 179 29.27 -28.21 -12.51
N LEU A 180 29.10 -29.14 -11.57
CA LEU A 180 27.97 -29.12 -10.66
C LEU A 180 28.03 -27.91 -9.73
N GLU A 181 29.19 -27.63 -9.13
CA GLU A 181 29.40 -26.43 -8.30
C GLU A 181 29.07 -25.14 -9.05
N LYS A 182 29.51 -25.02 -10.31
CA LYS A 182 29.17 -23.87 -11.16
C LYS A 182 27.66 -23.73 -11.37
N THR A 183 26.97 -24.84 -11.59
CA THR A 183 25.51 -24.84 -11.77
C THR A 183 24.80 -24.41 -10.48
N GLN A 184 25.24 -24.93 -9.33
CA GLN A 184 24.70 -24.56 -8.02
C GLN A 184 24.88 -23.07 -7.70
N LEU A 185 26.01 -22.47 -8.09
CA LEU A 185 26.24 -21.03 -7.95
C LEU A 185 25.27 -20.21 -8.82
N ILE A 186 25.04 -20.63 -10.06
CA ILE A 186 24.07 -19.96 -10.96
C ILE A 186 22.66 -20.02 -10.38
N ASP A 187 22.24 -21.17 -9.86
CA ASP A 187 20.90 -21.34 -9.25
C ASP A 187 20.71 -20.38 -8.06
N LYS A 188 21.73 -20.25 -7.19
CA LYS A 188 21.72 -19.29 -6.07
C LYS A 188 21.62 -17.84 -6.56
N GLU A 189 22.31 -17.50 -7.63
CA GLU A 189 22.29 -16.14 -8.18
C GLU A 189 20.94 -15.81 -8.84
N ILE A 190 20.36 -16.74 -9.58
CA ILE A 190 18.99 -16.61 -10.14
C ILE A 190 17.98 -16.40 -9.00
N MET A 191 18.11 -17.16 -7.92
CA MET A 191 17.23 -17.03 -6.76
C MET A 191 17.34 -15.64 -6.12
N LYS A 192 18.56 -15.15 -5.90
CA LYS A 192 18.83 -13.82 -5.36
C LYS A 192 18.25 -12.71 -6.24
N GLN A 193 18.40 -12.81 -7.56
CA GLN A 193 17.85 -11.84 -8.51
C GLN A 193 16.31 -11.81 -8.45
N ARG A 194 15.67 -12.99 -8.44
CA ARG A 194 14.20 -13.09 -8.31
C ARG A 194 13.70 -12.46 -7.02
N HIS A 195 14.41 -12.66 -5.91
CA HIS A 195 14.07 -12.04 -4.64
C HIS A 195 14.17 -10.51 -4.70
N GLN A 196 15.27 -9.98 -5.27
CA GLN A 196 15.45 -8.55 -5.42
C GLN A 196 14.31 -7.92 -6.24
N THR A 197 13.91 -8.55 -7.35
CA THR A 197 12.78 -8.09 -8.16
C THR A 197 11.45 -8.13 -7.39
N LEU A 198 11.18 -9.21 -6.64
CA LEU A 198 9.97 -9.33 -5.83
C LEU A 198 9.90 -8.24 -4.75
N ARG A 199 11.01 -7.97 -4.07
CA ARG A 199 11.11 -6.90 -3.07
C ARG A 199 10.83 -5.53 -3.69
N GLN A 200 11.43 -5.23 -4.84
CA GLN A 200 11.17 -3.98 -5.56
C GLN A 200 9.68 -3.84 -5.95
N ASN A 201 9.06 -4.92 -6.42
CA ASN A 201 7.64 -4.92 -6.76
C ASN A 201 6.74 -4.66 -5.54
N LEU A 202 7.07 -5.22 -4.37
CA LEU A 202 6.36 -4.93 -3.12
C LEU A 202 6.54 -3.46 -2.69
N GLU A 203 7.76 -2.92 -2.78
CA GLU A 203 8.03 -1.51 -2.50
C GLU A 203 7.23 -0.59 -3.45
N HIS A 204 7.14 -0.93 -4.74
CA HIS A 204 6.30 -0.20 -5.68
C HIS A 204 4.80 -0.26 -5.33
N LYS A 205 4.28 -1.44 -4.96
CA LYS A 205 2.88 -1.59 -4.49
C LYS A 205 2.62 -0.73 -3.26
N LEU A 206 3.54 -0.70 -2.30
CA LEU A 206 3.45 0.15 -1.11
C LEU A 206 3.35 1.62 -1.46
N HIS A 207 4.25 2.12 -2.29
CA HIS A 207 4.22 3.51 -2.70
C HIS A 207 2.92 3.85 -3.42
N HIS A 208 2.39 2.94 -4.24
CA HIS A 208 1.13 3.12 -4.94
C HIS A 208 -0.07 3.16 -3.99
N GLU A 209 -0.17 2.21 -3.06
CA GLU A 209 -1.27 2.16 -2.09
C GLU A 209 -1.25 3.35 -1.13
N LEU A 210 -0.06 3.72 -0.63
CA LEU A 210 0.12 4.93 0.17
C LEU A 210 -0.27 6.18 -0.61
N PHE A 211 0.13 6.27 -1.88
CA PHE A 211 -0.26 7.38 -2.74
C PHE A 211 -1.78 7.48 -2.87
N ILE A 212 -2.47 6.36 -3.16
CA ILE A 212 -3.94 6.33 -3.25
C ILE A 212 -4.57 6.76 -1.92
N ALA A 213 -4.09 6.26 -0.78
CA ALA A 213 -4.61 6.61 0.54
C ALA A 213 -4.43 8.10 0.85
N VAL A 214 -3.28 8.67 0.51
CA VAL A 214 -3.01 10.12 0.65
C VAL A 214 -3.93 10.94 -0.24
N GLN A 215 -4.13 10.55 -1.51
CA GLN A 215 -5.04 11.27 -2.40
C GLN A 215 -6.50 11.21 -1.93
N LYS A 216 -6.96 10.04 -1.49
CA LYS A 216 -8.31 9.88 -0.90
C LYS A 216 -8.48 10.78 0.32
N THR A 217 -7.48 10.84 1.19
CA THR A 217 -7.47 11.71 2.37
C THR A 217 -7.55 13.19 1.98
N LYS A 218 -6.76 13.60 0.98
CA LYS A 218 -6.76 14.97 0.46
C LYS A 218 -8.14 15.35 -0.08
N ASN A 219 -8.75 14.46 -0.87
CA ASN A 219 -10.07 14.69 -1.43
C ASN A 219 -11.14 14.74 -0.34
N ALA A 220 -11.11 13.84 0.64
CA ALA A 220 -12.04 13.86 1.76
C ALA A 220 -11.96 15.17 2.58
N LYS A 221 -10.75 15.73 2.75
CA LYS A 221 -10.58 17.05 3.39
C LYS A 221 -11.19 18.17 2.56
N LEU A 222 -10.95 18.18 1.24
CA LEU A 222 -11.53 19.16 0.33
C LEU A 222 -13.05 19.07 0.28
N ASP A 223 -13.60 17.86 0.24
CA ASP A 223 -15.06 17.62 0.25
C ASP A 223 -15.68 18.10 1.56
N MET A 224 -14.99 17.89 2.68
CA MET A 224 -15.43 18.36 3.99
C MET A 224 -15.36 19.90 4.11
N ASP A 225 -14.29 20.53 3.62
CA ASP A 225 -14.18 21.99 3.57
C ASP A 225 -15.26 22.60 2.65
N ASN A 226 -15.52 21.95 1.51
CA ASN A 226 -16.62 22.31 0.60
C ASN A 226 -17.99 22.12 1.26
N ALA A 227 -18.19 21.06 2.04
CA ALA A 227 -19.42 20.82 2.77
C ALA A 227 -19.64 21.90 3.85
N HIS A 228 -18.61 22.25 4.62
CA HIS A 228 -18.66 23.34 5.60
C HIS A 228 -18.93 24.70 4.92
N ALA A 229 -18.29 24.95 3.78
CA ALA A 229 -18.52 26.16 2.98
C ALA A 229 -19.93 26.19 2.37
N LEU A 230 -20.46 25.05 1.92
CA LEU A 230 -21.83 24.94 1.40
C LEU A 230 -22.88 25.02 2.51
N GLU A 231 -22.60 24.50 3.71
CA GLU A 231 -23.42 24.73 4.89
C GLU A 231 -23.43 26.22 5.22
N PHE A 232 -22.28 26.88 5.19
CA PHE A 232 -22.17 28.34 5.35
C PHE A 232 -22.93 29.10 4.25
N VAL A 233 -22.81 28.70 2.98
CA VAL A 233 -23.49 29.33 1.84
C VAL A 233 -24.99 29.04 1.85
N LYS A 234 -25.45 27.84 2.19
CA LYS A 234 -26.89 27.55 2.41
C LYS A 234 -27.42 28.36 3.59
N PHE A 235 -26.62 28.51 4.64
CA PHE A 235 -26.93 29.39 5.76
C PHE A 235 -27.06 30.84 5.27
N GLN A 236 -26.19 31.32 4.37
CA GLN A 236 -26.22 32.68 3.82
C GLN A 236 -27.27 32.90 2.72
N ILE A 237 -27.54 31.96 1.81
CA ILE A 237 -28.56 32.05 0.76
C ILE A 237 -29.95 32.00 1.37
N ALA A 238 -30.17 31.18 2.40
CA ALA A 238 -31.37 31.26 3.24
C ALA A 238 -31.52 32.65 3.91
N ASN A 239 -30.44 33.44 3.99
CA ASN A 239 -30.46 34.82 4.47
C ASN A 239 -30.59 35.86 3.32
N VAL A 240 -30.33 35.52 2.06
CA VAL A 240 -30.34 36.45 0.90
C VAL A 240 -31.60 36.31 0.03
N ASP A 241 -32.19 35.11 -0.08
CA ASP A 241 -33.37 34.86 -0.93
C ASP A 241 -34.64 35.60 -0.49
N ARG A 242 -34.63 36.23 0.70
CA ARG A 242 -35.72 37.11 1.12
C ARG A 242 -35.56 38.55 0.66
N ASP A 243 -34.36 39.10 0.60
CA ASP A 243 -34.14 40.53 0.30
C ASP A 243 -34.40 40.86 -1.17
N ILE A 244 -34.04 39.95 -2.08
CA ILE A 244 -34.31 40.09 -3.52
C ILE A 244 -35.82 39.95 -3.82
N VAL A 245 -36.53 39.07 -3.09
CA VAL A 245 -37.98 38.90 -3.24
C VAL A 245 -38.77 40.04 -2.57
N TYR A 246 -38.26 40.62 -1.47
CA TYR A 246 -38.86 41.80 -0.83
C TYR A 246 -38.67 43.08 -1.66
N GLN A 247 -37.51 43.29 -2.29
CA GLN A 247 -37.35 44.44 -3.19
C GLN A 247 -38.30 44.34 -4.40
N ARG A 248 -38.50 43.14 -4.99
CA ARG A 248 -39.49 42.97 -6.07
C ARG A 248 -40.95 43.22 -5.63
N LYS A 249 -41.31 42.91 -4.37
CA LYS A 249 -42.66 43.21 -3.84
C LYS A 249 -42.84 44.66 -3.41
N HIS A 250 -41.78 45.36 -3.00
CA HIS A 250 -41.86 46.78 -2.64
C HIS A 250 -41.86 47.72 -3.85
N PHE A 251 -41.43 47.28 -5.04
CA PHE A 251 -41.67 48.03 -6.28
C PHE A 251 -43.08 47.83 -6.87
N GLN A 252 -43.91 46.96 -6.30
CA GLN A 252 -45.34 46.86 -6.63
C GLN A 252 -46.19 47.53 -5.53
N LYS A 253 -46.05 48.85 -5.36
CA LYS A 253 -47.12 49.76 -4.88
C LYS A 253 -46.59 51.19 -4.71
N SER A 254 -46.60 51.96 -5.81
CA SER A 254 -47.22 53.30 -5.87
C SER A 254 -47.04 53.90 -7.27
N SER A 255 -47.95 53.56 -8.18
CA SER A 255 -48.30 54.45 -9.28
C SER A 255 -49.81 54.61 -9.28
N THR A 256 -50.31 55.27 -8.23
CA THR A 256 -51.56 56.02 -8.37
C THR A 256 -51.22 57.27 -9.18
N PHE A 257 -51.33 57.13 -10.51
CA PHE A 257 -51.37 58.25 -11.43
C PHE A 257 -52.50 59.19 -10.99
N LYS A 258 -52.16 60.43 -10.63
CA LYS A 258 -53.07 61.49 -10.13
C LYS A 258 -54.10 61.99 -11.18
N GLY A 259 -54.45 61.18 -12.18
CA GLY A 259 -55.37 61.54 -13.27
C GLY A 259 -56.62 60.66 -13.39
N SER A 260 -56.82 59.64 -12.55
CA SER A 260 -57.91 58.67 -12.76
C SER A 260 -59.28 59.06 -12.18
N GLN A 261 -59.44 60.25 -11.58
CA GLN A 261 -60.74 60.74 -11.11
C GLN A 261 -61.55 61.52 -12.15
N LEU A 262 -61.03 61.73 -13.37
CA LEU A 262 -61.71 62.56 -14.38
C LEU A 262 -62.64 61.79 -15.35
N LEU A 263 -62.81 60.47 -15.20
CA LEU A 263 -63.60 59.65 -16.14
C LEU A 263 -64.84 58.96 -15.52
N SER A 264 -65.20 59.25 -14.28
CA SER A 264 -66.43 58.75 -13.67
C SER A 264 -67.61 59.74 -13.74
N SER A 265 -67.46 60.89 -14.40
CA SER A 265 -68.52 61.93 -14.50
C SER A 265 -69.00 62.21 -15.94
N VAL A 266 -68.66 61.37 -16.92
CA VAL A 266 -69.20 61.48 -18.30
C VAL A 266 -69.86 60.15 -18.69
N VAL A 267 -70.89 59.76 -17.95
CA VAL A 267 -71.97 58.90 -18.43
C VAL A 267 -73.27 59.37 -17.78
N LYS A 268 -73.96 60.27 -18.46
CA LYS A 268 -75.42 60.40 -18.49
C LYS A 268 -75.81 60.79 -19.90
#